data_AF-A0A2N4XH70-F1
#
_entry.id   AF-A0A2N4XH70-F1
#
_cell.length_a   1.000
_cell.length_b   1.000
_cell.length_c   1.000
_cell.angle_alpha   90.00
_cell.angle_beta   90.00
_cell.angle_gamma   90.00
#
_symmetry.space_group_name_H-M   'P 1'
#
loop_
_entity.id
_entity.type
_entity.pdbx_description
1 polymer ?
#
loop_
_entity_poly.entity_id
_entity_poly.type
_entity_poly.pdbx_seq_one_letter_code
_entity_poly.pdbx_strand_id
1 'polypeptide(L)'
;MQRNGKLGSSSYGLMDNLTYTYSGNRLMKVEDAVSGNYDVDFVNRNSGTDDYTYYANGALKADKNEDITDIIYSTYANQPIEIQLSGSRWIKNFYDGEGRLYKTSYSTGEYWEYLDGMVFKNGAFYQLTTPEGRANYESGAWAYEYFINDHLGNTRIAYKANGSALTKTSETSFDPWGIVLKDVGAVNSFQNKFEYQNKEKESTFNLRRISFGARTYNASIGRFDGVDELAEKMSFSSSYAFSLNNPIRFVDPNGAAPFDITLLGANNSSVTVKTDLIDLKVNASGLGIDFGGNYTLSGNDVLQAVVDIGGVFDPTPTLDAFGAYLSAKSGDYFGAGASVMGAAVPFVGDLAKTGKIAKGIDKISDAIESTKSALKIDIDDANKINRELLNPPKKHGNAPTFKKDDTPVEIHHEGQKREGPFKEMHWEDHRGKGNDALNHPNKNKPSQVDRKEFDKAKREYWKQQYPKK
;
A
#
# COMPACT_ATOMS: atom_id res chain seq x y z
N MET A 1 -19.86 22.07 10.92
CA MET A 1 -19.19 21.92 9.62
C MET A 1 -19.99 22.71 8.59
N GLN A 2 -19.34 23.47 7.72
CA GLN A 2 -20.02 24.13 6.60
C GLN A 2 -19.50 23.56 5.29
N ARG A 3 -20.41 23.24 4.37
CA ARG A 3 -20.07 22.80 3.02
C ARG A 3 -20.77 23.68 2.00
N ASN A 4 -20.01 24.07 0.98
CA ASN A 4 -20.54 24.75 -0.19
C ASN A 4 -20.52 23.81 -1.38
N GLY A 5 -21.58 23.83 -2.16
CA GLY A 5 -21.73 22.97 -3.33
C GLY A 5 -22.76 23.52 -4.30
N LYS A 6 -23.13 22.69 -5.27
CA LYS A 6 -24.10 23.03 -6.29
C LYS A 6 -25.51 22.99 -5.70
N LEU A 7 -26.23 24.11 -5.74
CA LEU A 7 -27.61 24.23 -5.22
C LEU A 7 -28.67 24.06 -6.31
N GLY A 8 -28.28 24.26 -7.58
CA GLY A 8 -29.14 24.18 -8.76
C GLY A 8 -28.28 24.12 -10.03
N SER A 9 -28.91 24.11 -11.20
CA SER A 9 -28.23 23.90 -12.49
C SER A 9 -27.05 24.86 -12.76
N SER A 10 -27.11 26.10 -12.25
CA SER A 10 -26.08 27.13 -12.43
C SER A 10 -25.71 27.90 -11.15
N SER A 11 -26.12 27.42 -9.97
CA SER A 11 -25.88 28.11 -8.70
C SER A 11 -25.06 27.27 -7.73
N TYR A 12 -24.16 27.94 -7.00
CA TYR A 12 -23.35 27.37 -5.94
C TYR A 12 -23.57 28.17 -4.65
N GLY A 13 -23.51 27.51 -3.51
CA GLY A 13 -23.68 28.13 -2.21
C GLY A 13 -23.66 27.12 -1.07
N LEU A 14 -24.09 27.56 0.11
CA LEU A 14 -24.10 26.76 1.33
C LEU A 14 -25.13 25.64 1.20
N MET A 15 -24.64 24.40 1.16
CA MET A 15 -25.46 23.19 1.09
C MET A 15 -25.64 22.53 2.46
N ASP A 16 -24.65 22.67 3.35
CA ASP A 16 -24.72 22.17 4.72
C ASP A 16 -24.18 23.20 5.71
N ASN A 17 -24.83 23.30 6.85
CA ASN A 17 -24.36 24.02 8.03
C ASN A 17 -24.63 23.17 9.28
N LEU A 18 -23.79 22.15 9.44
CA LEU A 18 -23.95 21.09 10.42
C LEU A 18 -23.50 21.50 11.82
N THR A 19 -24.37 21.28 12.79
CA THR A 19 -24.09 21.38 14.23
C THR A 19 -24.06 19.99 14.83
N TYR A 20 -23.00 19.68 15.57
CA TYR A 20 -22.76 18.37 16.17
C TYR A 20 -22.95 18.47 17.68
N THR A 21 -23.80 17.61 18.24
CA THR A 21 -24.03 17.52 19.69
C THR A 21 -23.41 16.25 20.23
N TYR A 22 -22.67 16.34 21.33
CA TYR A 22 -21.91 15.21 21.89
C TYR A 22 -22.26 14.90 23.34
N SER A 23 -22.06 13.63 23.73
CA SER A 23 -21.99 13.18 25.12
C SER A 23 -20.62 12.53 25.35
N GLY A 24 -19.72 13.27 26.00
CA GLY A 24 -18.29 12.91 26.01
C GLY A 24 -17.69 12.97 24.60
N ASN A 25 -17.09 11.88 24.14
CA ASN A 25 -16.54 11.72 22.78
C ASN A 25 -17.54 11.11 21.76
N ARG A 26 -18.76 10.74 22.19
CA ARG A 26 -19.79 10.11 21.35
C ARG A 26 -20.72 11.16 20.77
N LEU A 27 -21.00 11.06 19.47
CA LEU A 27 -21.92 11.95 18.78
C LEU A 27 -23.35 11.55 19.15
N MET A 28 -24.20 12.50 19.49
CA MET A 28 -25.60 12.21 19.82
C MET A 28 -26.51 12.64 18.68
N LYS A 29 -26.22 13.79 18.07
CA LYS A 29 -27.09 14.43 17.08
C LYS A 29 -26.29 15.22 16.07
N VAL A 30 -26.72 15.24 14.82
CA VAL A 30 -26.24 16.17 13.79
C VAL A 30 -27.44 16.91 13.21
N GLU A 31 -27.41 18.23 13.32
CA GLU A 31 -28.46 19.10 12.81
C GLU A 31 -27.93 19.93 11.66
N ASP A 32 -28.71 20.07 10.59
CA ASP A 32 -28.39 20.99 9.51
C ASP A 32 -29.27 22.24 9.61
N ALA A 33 -28.63 23.40 9.61
CA ALA A 33 -29.32 24.69 9.59
C ALA A 33 -29.68 25.15 8.17
N VAL A 34 -29.23 24.44 7.12
CA VAL A 34 -29.65 24.69 5.73
C VAL A 34 -30.93 23.93 5.44
N SER A 35 -31.94 24.63 4.93
CA SER A 35 -33.19 24.03 4.46
C SER A 35 -33.09 23.68 2.97
N GLY A 36 -33.21 22.40 2.63
CA GLY A 36 -33.13 21.91 1.25
C GLY A 36 -32.83 20.42 1.23
N ASN A 37 -32.97 19.78 0.08
CA ASN A 37 -32.42 18.46 -0.16
C ASN A 37 -31.64 18.56 -1.47
N TYR A 38 -30.34 18.75 -1.34
CA TYR A 38 -29.38 18.79 -2.43
C TYR A 38 -28.77 17.38 -2.58
N ASP A 39 -28.53 16.91 -3.80
CA ASP A 39 -28.16 15.50 -4.04
C ASP A 39 -27.04 14.91 -3.16
N VAL A 40 -26.11 15.75 -2.69
CA VAL A 40 -24.93 15.33 -1.92
C VAL A 40 -24.84 15.94 -0.52
N ASP A 41 -25.88 16.64 -0.05
CA ASP A 41 -25.94 17.19 1.31
C ASP A 41 -26.18 16.12 2.37
N PHE A 42 -25.92 16.46 3.62
CA PHE A 42 -26.41 15.69 4.75
C PHE A 42 -27.90 15.96 4.91
N VAL A 43 -28.69 14.88 4.97
CA VAL A 43 -30.14 14.99 5.17
C VAL A 43 -30.44 14.59 6.61
N ASN A 44 -30.85 15.56 7.42
CA ASN A 44 -31.37 15.28 8.75
C ASN A 44 -32.77 14.64 8.62
N ARG A 45 -32.85 13.32 8.83
CA ARG A 45 -34.10 12.55 8.74
C ARG A 45 -34.79 12.39 10.09
N ASN A 46 -34.16 12.79 11.19
CA ASN A 46 -34.68 12.65 12.54
C ASN A 46 -34.51 13.95 13.35
N SER A 47 -35.55 14.79 13.40
CA SER A 47 -35.46 16.13 13.98
C SER A 47 -35.70 16.19 15.51
N GLY A 48 -36.24 15.14 16.13
CA GLY A 48 -36.79 15.22 17.50
C GLY A 48 -36.05 14.44 18.61
N THR A 49 -35.05 13.62 18.29
CA THR A 49 -34.34 12.77 19.27
C THR A 49 -32.87 12.61 18.91
N ASP A 50 -32.07 11.96 19.76
CA ASP A 50 -30.71 11.53 19.41
C ASP A 50 -30.74 10.66 18.16
N ASP A 51 -29.86 10.98 17.21
CA ASP A 51 -29.70 10.29 15.93
C ASP A 51 -28.83 9.04 16.06
N TYR A 52 -27.81 9.14 16.91
CA TYR A 52 -26.74 8.17 17.02
C TYR A 52 -26.79 7.47 18.38
N THR A 53 -26.65 6.16 18.38
CA THR A 53 -26.46 5.38 19.61
C THR A 53 -25.24 4.49 19.49
N TYR A 54 -24.68 4.07 20.61
CA TYR A 54 -23.42 3.31 20.66
C TYR A 54 -23.52 2.15 21.63
N TYR A 55 -22.75 1.10 21.37
CA TYR A 55 -22.45 0.09 22.37
C TYR A 55 -21.50 0.63 23.46
N ALA A 56 -21.35 -0.13 24.54
CA ALA A 56 -20.50 0.24 25.67
C ALA A 56 -19.01 0.41 25.26
N ASN A 57 -18.55 -0.34 24.25
CA ASN A 57 -17.20 -0.22 23.69
C ASN A 57 -17.03 0.99 22.74
N GLY A 58 -18.08 1.78 22.51
CA GLY A 58 -18.04 2.95 21.64
C GLY A 58 -18.20 2.67 20.15
N ALA A 59 -18.52 1.43 19.74
CA ALA A 59 -18.93 1.15 18.36
C ALA A 59 -20.34 1.69 18.08
N LEU A 60 -20.55 2.29 16.90
CA LEU A 60 -21.83 2.84 16.47
C LEU A 60 -22.88 1.72 16.42
N LYS A 61 -23.98 1.91 17.13
CA LYS A 61 -25.10 0.96 17.14
C LYS A 61 -26.18 1.33 16.14
N ALA A 62 -26.59 2.59 16.10
CA ALA A 62 -27.66 3.05 15.22
C ALA A 62 -27.36 4.45 14.69
N ASP A 63 -27.80 4.73 13.46
CA ASP A 63 -27.77 6.03 12.81
C ASP A 63 -29.12 6.25 12.13
N LYS A 64 -29.98 7.04 12.77
CA LYS A 64 -31.33 7.32 12.27
C LYS A 64 -31.34 8.18 11.00
N ASN A 65 -30.27 8.92 10.73
CA ASN A 65 -30.17 9.71 9.49
C ASN A 65 -29.91 8.82 8.28
N GLU A 66 -29.34 7.63 8.48
CA GLU A 66 -29.10 6.61 7.44
C GLU A 66 -30.08 5.42 7.51
N ASP A 67 -31.18 5.54 8.27
CA ASP A 67 -32.15 4.48 8.57
C ASP A 67 -31.58 3.24 9.29
N ILE A 68 -30.36 3.31 9.82
CA ILE A 68 -29.68 2.18 10.47
C ILE A 68 -30.24 2.01 11.87
N THR A 69 -30.81 0.83 12.11
CA THR A 69 -31.46 0.48 13.38
C THR A 69 -30.54 -0.29 14.32
N ASP A 70 -29.62 -1.09 13.77
CA ASP A 70 -28.61 -1.83 14.54
C ASP A 70 -27.40 -2.15 13.65
N ILE A 71 -26.19 -2.14 14.22
CA ILE A 71 -24.97 -2.64 13.59
C ILE A 71 -24.41 -3.73 14.48
N ILE A 72 -24.44 -4.96 14.01
CA ILE A 72 -23.88 -6.11 14.72
C ILE A 72 -22.42 -6.26 14.32
N TYR A 73 -21.56 -6.34 15.32
CA TYR A 73 -20.11 -6.44 15.15
C TYR A 73 -19.57 -7.84 15.45
N SER A 74 -18.45 -8.21 14.82
CA SER A 74 -17.70 -9.39 15.20
C SER A 74 -17.13 -9.22 16.61
N THR A 75 -17.09 -10.33 17.36
CA THR A 75 -16.61 -10.30 18.75
C THR A 75 -15.10 -10.16 18.89
N TYR A 76 -14.35 -10.50 17.84
CA TYR A 76 -12.88 -10.50 17.86
C TYR A 76 -12.27 -9.23 17.26
N ALA A 77 -12.71 -8.82 16.06
CA ALA A 77 -12.13 -7.70 15.32
C ALA A 77 -12.97 -6.42 15.37
N ASN A 78 -14.13 -6.45 16.05
CA ASN A 78 -15.06 -5.32 16.13
C ASN A 78 -15.43 -4.72 14.75
N GLN A 79 -15.50 -5.58 13.73
CA GLN A 79 -15.88 -5.24 12.36
C GLN A 79 -17.38 -5.48 12.14
N PRO A 80 -18.10 -4.64 11.38
CA PRO A 80 -19.54 -4.78 11.19
C PRO A 80 -19.84 -6.02 10.33
N ILE A 81 -20.52 -7.01 10.91
CA ILE A 81 -20.93 -8.25 10.24
C ILE A 81 -22.38 -8.20 9.74
N GLU A 82 -23.22 -7.38 10.36
CA GLU A 82 -24.59 -7.14 9.90
C GLU A 82 -25.01 -5.69 10.18
N ILE A 83 -25.49 -4.98 9.17
CA ILE A 83 -26.10 -3.65 9.31
C ILE A 83 -27.59 -3.83 9.04
N GLN A 84 -28.41 -3.58 10.04
CA GLN A 84 -29.87 -3.62 9.93
C GLN A 84 -30.40 -2.20 9.68
N LEU A 85 -31.26 -2.07 8.68
CA LEU A 85 -31.93 -0.83 8.35
C LEU A 85 -33.44 -0.98 8.43
N SER A 86 -34.12 0.15 8.59
CA SER A 86 -35.59 0.22 8.57
C SER A 86 -36.17 -0.43 7.32
N GLY A 87 -37.33 -1.10 7.46
CA GLY A 87 -38.02 -1.76 6.35
C GLY A 87 -37.45 -3.13 5.99
N SER A 88 -36.93 -3.88 6.97
CA SER A 88 -36.36 -5.23 6.79
C SER A 88 -35.17 -5.28 5.81
N ARG A 89 -34.50 -4.14 5.61
CA ARG A 89 -33.30 -4.03 4.79
C ARG A 89 -32.09 -4.42 5.63
N TRP A 90 -31.12 -5.07 5.01
CA TRP A 90 -29.89 -5.46 5.68
C TRP A 90 -28.70 -5.54 4.74
N ILE A 91 -27.51 -5.38 5.31
CA ILE A 91 -26.21 -5.63 4.69
C ILE A 91 -25.47 -6.63 5.58
N LYS A 92 -24.91 -7.68 5.00
CA LYS A 92 -24.10 -8.69 5.71
C LYS A 92 -22.70 -8.74 5.11
N ASN A 93 -21.71 -8.63 5.97
CA ASN A 93 -20.30 -8.67 5.61
C ASN A 93 -19.65 -9.93 6.17
N PHE A 94 -18.82 -10.56 5.35
CA PHE A 94 -18.11 -11.78 5.71
C PHE A 94 -16.61 -11.54 5.59
N TYR A 95 -15.90 -11.87 6.67
CA TYR A 95 -14.47 -11.65 6.81
C TYR A 95 -13.75 -12.98 7.01
N ASP A 96 -12.53 -13.07 6.51
CA ASP A 96 -11.67 -14.24 6.74
C ASP A 96 -11.06 -14.22 8.16
N GLY A 97 -10.19 -15.19 8.45
CA GLY A 97 -9.52 -15.30 9.75
C GLY A 97 -8.55 -14.15 10.07
N GLU A 98 -8.19 -13.35 9.07
CA GLU A 98 -7.32 -12.18 9.20
C GLU A 98 -8.13 -10.87 9.23
N GLY A 99 -9.46 -10.94 9.17
CA GLY A 99 -10.34 -9.77 9.18
C GLY A 99 -10.48 -9.09 7.82
N ARG A 100 -10.10 -9.75 6.71
CA ARG A 100 -10.28 -9.20 5.36
C ARG A 100 -11.68 -9.49 4.85
N LEU A 101 -12.35 -8.48 4.30
CA LEU A 101 -13.67 -8.62 3.70
C LEU A 101 -13.57 -9.44 2.42
N TYR A 102 -14.24 -10.59 2.36
CA TYR A 102 -14.29 -11.42 1.15
C TYR A 102 -15.69 -11.49 0.53
N LYS A 103 -16.74 -11.05 1.25
CA LYS A 103 -18.10 -10.97 0.70
C LYS A 103 -18.97 -9.93 1.39
N THR A 104 -19.79 -9.25 0.62
CA THR A 104 -20.90 -8.41 1.10
C THR A 104 -22.19 -8.85 0.42
N SER A 105 -23.27 -9.00 1.19
CA SER A 105 -24.59 -9.42 0.70
C SER A 105 -25.67 -8.47 1.18
N TYR A 106 -26.70 -8.24 0.36
CA TYR A 106 -27.81 -7.33 0.70
C TYR A 106 -29.15 -8.06 0.72
N SER A 107 -30.11 -7.46 1.43
CA SER A 107 -31.51 -7.93 1.45
C SER A 107 -32.19 -7.90 0.07
N THR A 108 -31.62 -7.22 -0.93
CA THR A 108 -32.09 -7.23 -2.32
C THR A 108 -31.76 -8.53 -3.07
N GLY A 109 -30.90 -9.39 -2.51
CA GLY A 109 -30.34 -10.56 -3.17
C GLY A 109 -29.06 -10.28 -3.98
N GLU A 110 -28.67 -9.01 -4.11
CA GLU A 110 -27.36 -8.65 -4.66
C GLU A 110 -26.24 -9.05 -3.68
N TYR A 111 -25.10 -9.49 -4.22
CA TYR A 111 -23.89 -9.70 -3.43
C TYR A 111 -22.62 -9.39 -4.23
N TRP A 112 -21.58 -9.06 -3.50
CA TRP A 112 -20.23 -8.80 -4.00
C TRP A 112 -19.27 -9.76 -3.32
N GLU A 113 -18.30 -10.25 -4.09
CA GLU A 113 -17.24 -11.12 -3.59
C GLU A 113 -15.90 -10.52 -3.98
N TYR A 114 -14.97 -10.60 -3.05
CA TYR A 114 -13.63 -10.04 -3.16
C TYR A 114 -12.67 -11.21 -3.06
N LEU A 115 -11.94 -11.43 -4.14
CA LEU A 115 -10.83 -12.35 -4.17
C LEU A 115 -9.65 -11.57 -4.67
N ASP A 116 -8.83 -11.18 -3.73
CA ASP A 116 -7.64 -10.44 -4.04
C ASP A 116 -7.92 -9.12 -4.78
N GLY A 117 -7.17 -8.84 -5.85
CA GLY A 117 -7.44 -7.68 -6.72
C GLY A 117 -8.72 -7.83 -7.57
N MET A 118 -9.43 -8.96 -7.48
CA MET A 118 -10.62 -9.27 -8.26
C MET A 118 -11.89 -9.02 -7.47
N VAL A 119 -12.87 -8.44 -8.15
CA VAL A 119 -14.20 -8.20 -7.62
C VAL A 119 -15.22 -8.93 -8.50
N PHE A 120 -16.18 -9.56 -7.85
CA PHE A 120 -17.29 -10.23 -8.50
C PHE A 120 -18.60 -9.63 -8.02
N LYS A 121 -19.58 -9.56 -8.92
CA LYS A 121 -20.94 -9.13 -8.62
C LYS A 121 -21.89 -10.26 -8.99
N ASN A 122 -22.64 -10.78 -8.01
CA ASN A 122 -23.56 -11.90 -8.18
C ASN A 122 -22.89 -13.14 -8.82
N GLY A 123 -21.65 -13.43 -8.42
CA GLY A 123 -20.84 -14.55 -8.94
C GLY A 123 -20.24 -14.31 -10.33
N ALA A 124 -20.57 -13.21 -11.01
CA ALA A 124 -19.96 -12.82 -12.27
C ALA A 124 -18.75 -11.92 -12.05
N PHE A 125 -17.68 -12.11 -12.82
CA PHE A 125 -16.52 -11.25 -12.78
C PHE A 125 -16.91 -9.79 -13.07
N TYR A 126 -16.52 -8.88 -12.18
CA TYR A 126 -16.83 -7.46 -12.29
C TYR A 126 -15.59 -6.67 -12.73
N GLN A 127 -14.51 -6.73 -11.96
CA GLN A 127 -13.26 -6.05 -12.30
C GLN A 127 -12.05 -6.76 -11.69
N LEU A 128 -10.88 -6.43 -12.24
CA LEU A 128 -9.56 -6.72 -11.71
C LEU A 128 -8.81 -5.39 -11.54
N THR A 129 -8.19 -5.20 -10.40
CA THR A 129 -7.33 -4.03 -10.13
C THR A 129 -6.00 -4.17 -10.88
N THR A 130 -5.50 -3.07 -11.45
CA THR A 130 -4.19 -2.99 -12.10
C THR A 130 -3.35 -1.87 -11.46
N PRO A 131 -2.01 -1.85 -11.61
CA PRO A 131 -1.18 -0.80 -11.01
C PRO A 131 -1.59 0.62 -11.42
N GLU A 132 -2.03 0.79 -12.67
CA GLU A 132 -2.45 2.08 -13.23
C GLU A 132 -3.98 2.26 -13.29
N GLY A 133 -4.78 1.34 -12.75
CA GLY A 133 -6.24 1.46 -12.75
C GLY A 133 -6.99 0.15 -12.54
N ARG A 134 -7.84 -0.22 -13.50
CA ARG A 134 -8.59 -1.49 -13.47
C ARG A 134 -8.80 -2.06 -14.86
N ALA A 135 -9.20 -3.32 -14.90
CA ALA A 135 -9.64 -4.01 -16.09
C ALA A 135 -10.96 -4.73 -15.83
N ASN A 136 -11.83 -4.76 -16.82
CA ASN A 136 -12.99 -5.65 -16.83
C ASN A 136 -13.02 -6.47 -18.12
N TYR A 137 -13.81 -7.54 -18.15
CA TYR A 137 -13.90 -8.43 -19.30
C TYR A 137 -15.20 -8.18 -20.05
N GLU A 138 -15.09 -7.54 -21.21
CA GLU A 138 -16.24 -7.11 -22.03
C GLU A 138 -16.12 -7.75 -23.43
N SER A 139 -17.21 -8.35 -23.93
CA SER A 139 -17.29 -8.92 -25.29
C SER A 139 -16.13 -9.84 -25.71
N GLY A 140 -15.60 -10.65 -24.78
CA GLY A 140 -14.52 -11.59 -25.07
C GLY A 140 -13.11 -10.99 -25.09
N ALA A 141 -12.96 -9.75 -24.59
CA ALA A 141 -11.66 -9.08 -24.47
C ALA A 141 -11.53 -8.33 -23.14
N TRP A 142 -10.29 -8.09 -22.74
CA TRP A 142 -9.98 -7.22 -21.61
C TRP A 142 -10.13 -5.76 -22.00
N ALA A 143 -11.01 -5.05 -21.28
CA ALA A 143 -11.17 -3.61 -21.38
C ALA A 143 -10.44 -2.95 -20.20
N TYR A 144 -9.32 -2.31 -20.49
CA TYR A 144 -8.50 -1.60 -19.50
C TYR A 144 -8.97 -0.16 -19.33
N GLU A 145 -9.06 0.27 -18.08
CA GLU A 145 -9.36 1.63 -17.68
C GLU A 145 -8.24 2.16 -16.79
N TYR A 146 -7.64 3.28 -17.19
CA TYR A 146 -6.50 3.90 -16.53
C TYR A 146 -6.94 5.09 -15.71
N PHE A 147 -6.36 5.27 -14.53
CA PHE A 147 -6.72 6.30 -13.58
C PHE A 147 -5.66 7.40 -13.51
N ILE A 148 -6.13 8.64 -13.43
CA ILE A 148 -5.34 9.76 -12.92
C ILE A 148 -5.83 10.05 -11.50
N ASN A 149 -4.90 9.86 -10.56
CA ASN A 149 -5.15 10.06 -9.15
C ASN A 149 -4.60 11.42 -8.69
N ASP A 150 -5.21 11.99 -7.66
CA ASP A 150 -4.63 13.12 -6.93
C ASP A 150 -3.56 12.66 -5.91
N HIS A 151 -2.99 13.60 -5.15
CA HIS A 151 -1.91 13.33 -4.19
C HIS A 151 -2.33 12.46 -3.00
N LEU A 152 -3.62 12.22 -2.81
CA LEU A 152 -4.18 11.34 -1.77
C LEU A 152 -4.59 9.98 -2.34
N GLY A 153 -4.39 9.75 -3.64
CA GLY A 153 -4.80 8.52 -4.30
C GLY A 153 -6.28 8.49 -4.71
N ASN A 154 -7.00 9.62 -4.67
CA ASN A 154 -8.39 9.65 -5.16
C ASN A 154 -8.38 9.63 -6.69
N THR A 155 -9.20 8.76 -7.30
CA THR A 155 -9.39 8.72 -8.75
C THR A 155 -10.14 9.96 -9.20
N ARG A 156 -9.46 10.86 -9.91
CA ARG A 156 -10.04 12.10 -10.43
C ARG A 156 -10.57 11.94 -11.83
N ILE A 157 -9.88 11.16 -12.65
CA ILE A 157 -10.27 10.92 -14.04
C ILE A 157 -9.93 9.48 -14.40
N ALA A 158 -10.85 8.81 -15.09
CA ALA A 158 -10.62 7.50 -15.68
C ALA A 158 -10.73 7.57 -17.22
N TYR A 159 -9.93 6.77 -17.91
CA TYR A 159 -9.91 6.73 -19.37
C TYR A 159 -9.74 5.31 -19.90
N LYS A 160 -10.39 5.01 -21.02
CA LYS A 160 -10.17 3.79 -21.80
C LYS A 160 -9.52 4.14 -23.14
N ALA A 161 -8.68 3.23 -23.65
CA ALA A 161 -8.20 3.33 -25.02
C ALA A 161 -9.31 2.95 -26.01
N ASN A 162 -9.49 3.77 -27.04
CA ASN A 162 -10.40 3.49 -28.15
C ASN A 162 -9.63 3.66 -29.47
N GLY A 163 -9.05 2.55 -29.95
CA GLY A 163 -8.08 2.57 -31.05
C GLY A 163 -6.84 3.38 -30.66
N SER A 164 -6.56 4.45 -31.39
CA SER A 164 -5.44 5.37 -31.10
C SER A 164 -5.84 6.58 -30.25
N ALA A 165 -7.12 6.70 -29.85
CA ALA A 165 -7.63 7.78 -29.03
C ALA A 165 -7.84 7.34 -27.57
N LEU A 166 -7.82 8.31 -26.65
CA LEU A 166 -8.24 8.09 -25.26
C LEU A 166 -9.64 8.65 -25.08
N THR A 167 -10.53 7.84 -24.52
CA THR A 167 -11.89 8.24 -24.15
C THR A 167 -11.97 8.34 -22.65
N LYS A 168 -12.32 9.52 -22.13
CA LYS A 168 -12.61 9.71 -20.70
C LYS A 168 -13.90 8.98 -20.34
N THR A 169 -13.84 8.08 -19.37
CA THR A 169 -14.98 7.29 -18.89
C THR A 169 -15.55 7.81 -17.59
N SER A 170 -14.72 8.39 -16.73
CA SER A 170 -15.17 9.10 -15.54
C SER A 170 -14.37 10.37 -15.30
N GLU A 171 -15.02 11.34 -14.69
CA GLU A 171 -14.40 12.48 -14.03
C GLU A 171 -15.11 12.63 -12.70
N THR A 172 -14.33 12.75 -11.63
CA THR A 172 -14.85 12.78 -10.27
C THR A 172 -14.05 13.78 -9.47
N SER A 173 -14.75 14.59 -8.70
CA SER A 173 -14.13 15.51 -7.75
C SER A 173 -14.76 15.29 -6.40
N PHE A 174 -13.94 15.44 -5.36
CA PHE A 174 -14.34 15.22 -3.98
C PHE A 174 -14.19 16.53 -3.22
N ASP A 175 -15.06 16.74 -2.24
CA ASP A 175 -14.73 17.60 -1.12
C ASP A 175 -13.61 16.96 -0.27
N PRO A 176 -13.01 17.70 0.68
CA PRO A 176 -11.94 17.15 1.52
C PRO A 176 -12.33 15.87 2.28
N TRP A 177 -13.60 15.68 2.58
CA TRP A 177 -14.12 14.57 3.39
C TRP A 177 -14.55 13.36 2.55
N GLY A 178 -14.41 13.42 1.22
CA GLY A 178 -14.72 12.32 0.31
C GLY A 178 -16.15 12.32 -0.23
N ILE A 179 -16.91 13.39 -0.04
CA ILE A 179 -18.18 13.59 -0.73
C ILE A 179 -17.90 13.92 -2.20
N VAL A 180 -18.49 13.13 -3.10
CA VAL A 180 -18.42 13.39 -4.54
C VAL A 180 -19.19 14.67 -4.86
N LEU A 181 -18.54 15.62 -5.52
CA LEU A 181 -19.15 16.85 -6.00
C LEU A 181 -20.01 16.56 -7.22
N LYS A 182 -21.24 17.08 -7.23
CA LYS A 182 -22.23 16.86 -8.30
C LYS A 182 -21.86 17.56 -9.61
N ASP A 183 -22.24 16.94 -10.73
CA ASP A 183 -22.12 17.43 -12.11
C ASP A 183 -20.68 17.79 -12.54
N VAL A 184 -19.68 17.20 -11.88
CA VAL A 184 -18.28 17.37 -12.25
C VAL A 184 -17.90 16.30 -13.28
N GLY A 185 -18.25 16.56 -14.55
CA GLY A 185 -17.72 15.83 -15.69
C GLY A 185 -18.40 14.50 -16.03
N ALA A 186 -17.65 13.59 -16.66
CA ALA A 186 -18.19 12.35 -17.23
C ALA A 186 -18.53 11.33 -16.13
N VAL A 187 -19.67 10.64 -16.26
CA VAL A 187 -20.07 9.57 -15.33
C VAL A 187 -19.82 8.22 -15.99
N ASN A 188 -19.16 7.31 -15.26
CA ASN A 188 -18.89 5.97 -15.77
C ASN A 188 -20.18 5.15 -15.82
N SER A 189 -20.49 4.57 -16.98
CA SER A 189 -21.59 3.60 -17.12
C SER A 189 -21.29 2.29 -16.39
N PHE A 190 -20.00 1.98 -16.16
CA PHE A 190 -19.55 0.86 -15.35
C PHE A 190 -18.96 1.40 -14.04
N GLN A 191 -19.74 1.37 -12.96
CA GLN A 191 -19.41 2.02 -11.69
C GLN A 191 -18.02 1.62 -11.16
N ASN A 192 -17.24 2.60 -10.71
CA ASN A 192 -16.06 2.36 -9.87
C ASN A 192 -16.44 2.57 -8.41
N LYS A 193 -16.28 1.55 -7.56
CA LYS A 193 -16.56 1.66 -6.11
C LYS A 193 -15.36 2.16 -5.30
N PHE A 194 -14.18 2.31 -5.92
CA PHE A 194 -12.90 2.56 -5.25
C PHE A 194 -12.31 3.94 -5.59
N GLU A 195 -13.15 4.96 -5.71
CA GLU A 195 -12.71 6.27 -6.23
C GLU A 195 -12.05 7.16 -5.18
N TYR A 196 -12.36 7.00 -3.88
CA TYR A 196 -11.78 7.79 -2.80
C TYR A 196 -10.74 6.98 -2.03
N GLN A 197 -9.47 7.39 -2.08
CA GLN A 197 -8.31 6.74 -1.44
C GLN A 197 -8.22 5.21 -1.72
N ASN A 198 -8.70 4.77 -2.88
CA ASN A 198 -8.85 3.36 -3.25
C ASN A 198 -9.64 2.52 -2.22
N LYS A 199 -10.58 3.14 -1.51
CA LYS A 199 -11.44 2.48 -0.52
C LYS A 199 -12.82 2.26 -1.08
N GLU A 200 -13.40 1.13 -0.73
CA GLU A 200 -14.70 0.75 -1.24
C GLU A 200 -15.80 1.62 -0.63
N LYS A 201 -16.58 2.26 -1.51
CA LYS A 201 -17.79 2.98 -1.16
C LYS A 201 -18.99 2.05 -1.10
N GLU A 202 -19.71 2.11 0.01
CA GLU A 202 -21.04 1.54 0.17
C GLU A 202 -22.09 2.61 -0.14
N SER A 203 -22.72 2.49 -1.30
CA SER A 203 -23.78 3.40 -1.77
C SER A 203 -25.17 2.75 -1.80
N THR A 204 -25.26 1.45 -1.51
CA THR A 204 -26.53 0.74 -1.46
C THR A 204 -27.39 1.32 -0.35
N PHE A 205 -28.71 1.37 -0.58
CA PHE A 205 -29.68 1.96 0.34
C PHE A 205 -29.42 3.45 0.68
N ASN A 206 -28.70 4.18 -0.19
CA ASN A 206 -28.31 5.58 -0.03
C ASN A 206 -27.37 5.83 1.16
N LEU A 207 -26.62 4.82 1.57
CA LEU A 207 -25.54 4.98 2.54
C LEU A 207 -24.40 5.80 1.94
N ARG A 208 -23.66 6.52 2.80
CA ARG A 208 -22.48 7.32 2.40
C ARG A 208 -21.23 6.86 3.12
N ARG A 209 -21.08 5.54 3.19
CA ARG A 209 -20.06 4.86 3.97
C ARG A 209 -18.91 4.40 3.09
N ILE A 210 -17.72 4.42 3.65
CA ILE A 210 -16.50 3.97 2.99
C ILE A 210 -15.82 2.98 3.92
N SER A 211 -15.48 1.79 3.41
CA SER A 211 -14.78 0.77 4.16
C SER A 211 -13.28 1.05 4.14
N PHE A 212 -12.71 1.36 5.31
CA PHE A 212 -11.28 1.58 5.47
C PHE A 212 -10.54 0.33 5.98
N GLY A 213 -11.23 -0.80 6.16
CA GLY A 213 -10.65 -2.05 6.67
C GLY A 213 -10.97 -2.25 8.16
N ALA A 214 -10.26 -1.56 9.06
CA ALA A 214 -10.49 -1.68 10.50
C ALA A 214 -11.76 -0.93 10.95
N ARG A 215 -12.12 0.17 10.27
CA ARG A 215 -13.30 0.98 10.58
C ARG A 215 -14.08 1.36 9.34
N THR A 216 -15.37 1.62 9.54
CA THR A 216 -16.22 2.23 8.53
C THR A 216 -16.26 3.75 8.74
N TYR A 217 -16.05 4.49 7.66
CA TYR A 217 -16.02 5.95 7.64
C TYR A 217 -17.31 6.50 7.02
N ASN A 218 -17.90 7.53 7.63
CA ASN A 218 -19.03 8.26 7.06
C ASN A 218 -18.57 9.63 6.55
N ALA A 219 -18.48 9.76 5.22
CA ALA A 219 -18.04 10.99 4.55
C ALA A 219 -19.00 12.17 4.77
N SER A 220 -20.29 11.91 5.01
CA SER A 220 -21.30 12.96 5.18
C SER A 220 -21.15 13.74 6.48
N ILE A 221 -20.49 13.15 7.48
CA ILE A 221 -20.23 13.77 8.78
C ILE A 221 -18.74 13.84 9.13
N GLY A 222 -17.87 13.25 8.30
CA GLY A 222 -16.41 13.36 8.39
C GLY A 222 -15.76 12.54 9.50
N ARG A 223 -16.33 11.39 9.88
CA ARG A 223 -15.90 10.62 11.07
C ARG A 223 -16.04 9.11 10.90
N PHE A 224 -15.32 8.35 11.73
CA PHE A 224 -15.45 6.89 11.82
C PHE A 224 -16.61 6.47 12.74
N ASP A 225 -17.14 5.28 12.48
CA ASP A 225 -18.22 4.65 13.25
C ASP A 225 -17.73 4.01 14.56
N GLY A 226 -16.42 3.84 14.74
CA GLY A 226 -15.82 3.17 15.88
C GLY A 226 -14.66 3.93 16.48
N VAL A 227 -14.36 3.61 17.74
CA VAL A 227 -13.16 4.05 18.44
C VAL A 227 -11.94 3.46 17.73
N ASP A 228 -10.92 4.27 17.53
CA ASP A 228 -9.61 3.84 17.07
C ASP A 228 -8.95 2.88 18.07
N GLU A 229 -8.51 1.71 17.64
CA GLU A 229 -7.76 0.78 18.49
C GLU A 229 -6.43 1.38 18.98
N LEU A 230 -5.87 2.33 18.23
CA LEU A 230 -4.66 3.07 18.58
C LEU A 230 -4.98 4.43 19.20
N ALA A 231 -6.22 4.68 19.65
CA ALA A 231 -6.62 5.96 20.26
C ALA A 231 -5.71 6.38 21.42
N GLU A 232 -5.19 5.44 22.22
CA GLU A 232 -4.27 5.74 23.33
C GLU A 232 -2.95 6.36 22.87
N LYS A 233 -2.50 6.03 21.65
CA LYS A 233 -1.31 6.63 21.02
C LYS A 233 -1.61 8.03 20.44
N MET A 234 -2.89 8.39 20.32
CA MET A 234 -3.38 9.62 19.72
C MET A 234 -4.25 10.42 20.71
N SER A 235 -3.78 10.56 21.95
CA SER A 235 -4.52 11.24 23.02
C SER A 235 -4.88 12.71 22.73
N PHE A 236 -4.19 13.34 21.78
CA PHE A 236 -4.46 14.70 21.32
C PHE A 236 -5.59 14.78 20.27
N SER A 237 -6.08 13.65 19.77
CA SER A 237 -7.11 13.55 18.73
C SER A 237 -8.36 12.84 19.26
N SER A 238 -9.50 13.06 18.59
CA SER A 238 -10.69 12.27 18.88
C SER A 238 -10.47 10.82 18.43
N SER A 239 -10.90 9.86 19.24
CA SER A 239 -10.88 8.44 18.90
C SER A 239 -11.72 8.07 17.67
N TYR A 240 -12.51 9.00 17.14
CA TYR A 240 -13.35 8.83 15.95
C TYR A 240 -12.90 9.73 14.79
N ALA A 241 -11.80 10.46 14.95
CA ALA A 241 -11.34 11.42 13.94
C ALA A 241 -10.85 10.70 12.68
N PHE A 242 -11.26 11.21 11.52
CA PHE A 242 -10.68 10.82 10.24
C PHE A 242 -9.48 11.71 9.92
N SER A 243 -8.34 11.12 9.58
CA SER A 243 -7.13 11.85 9.13
C SER A 243 -6.71 13.01 10.04
N LEU A 244 -6.84 12.87 11.38
CA LEU A 244 -6.60 13.95 12.36
C LEU A 244 -7.33 15.26 12.05
N ASN A 245 -8.51 15.17 11.42
CA ASN A 245 -9.29 16.30 10.90
C ASN A 245 -8.58 17.14 9.82
N ASN A 246 -7.56 16.59 9.15
CA ASN A 246 -6.88 17.21 8.02
C ASN A 246 -6.73 16.22 6.85
N PRO A 247 -7.85 15.84 6.21
CA PRO A 247 -7.87 14.86 5.11
C PRO A 247 -7.28 15.39 3.79
N ILE A 248 -6.89 16.67 3.74
CA ILE A 248 -6.12 17.24 2.61
C ILE A 248 -4.64 16.83 2.71
N ARG A 249 -4.14 16.64 3.94
CA ARG A 249 -2.74 16.33 4.21
C ARG A 249 -2.52 14.86 4.53
N PHE A 250 -3.41 14.24 5.29
CA PHE A 250 -3.24 12.90 5.83
C PHE A 250 -4.20 11.89 5.21
N VAL A 251 -3.68 10.69 4.98
CA VAL A 251 -4.43 9.50 4.55
C VAL A 251 -4.56 8.58 5.77
N ASP A 252 -5.75 8.01 6.00
CA ASP A 252 -5.92 6.90 6.94
C ASP A 252 -5.94 5.60 6.10
N PRO A 253 -4.92 4.76 6.15
CA PRO A 253 -4.73 3.70 5.16
C PRO A 253 -5.55 2.45 5.42
N ASN A 254 -5.73 2.13 6.71
CA ASN A 254 -6.41 0.95 7.20
C ASN A 254 -7.50 1.27 8.23
N GLY A 255 -7.74 2.57 8.51
CA GLY A 255 -8.69 2.98 9.51
C GLY A 255 -8.19 2.73 10.93
N ALA A 256 -6.89 2.76 11.22
CA ALA A 256 -6.35 2.57 12.58
C ALA A 256 -5.29 3.62 12.98
N ALA A 257 -4.70 4.37 12.05
CA ALA A 257 -3.97 5.61 12.33
C ALA A 257 -3.44 6.29 11.05
N PRO A 258 -3.41 7.64 11.00
CA PRO A 258 -2.80 8.41 9.91
C PRO A 258 -1.37 8.91 10.26
N PHE A 259 -0.29 8.21 9.88
CA PHE A 259 1.09 8.64 10.17
C PHE A 259 2.06 8.51 8.97
N ASP A 260 3.19 9.24 9.01
CA ASP A 260 4.34 9.16 8.09
C ASP A 260 5.59 8.60 8.83
N ILE A 261 6.53 7.90 8.16
CA ILE A 261 7.84 7.53 8.75
C ILE A 261 8.93 8.50 8.26
N THR A 262 9.70 9.10 9.19
CA THR A 262 10.83 10.00 8.85
C THR A 262 12.15 9.51 9.46
N LEU A 263 13.08 9.10 8.59
CA LEU A 263 14.45 8.72 8.94
C LEU A 263 15.37 9.96 8.86
N LEU A 264 16.13 10.23 9.92
CA LEU A 264 17.06 11.38 10.02
C LEU A 264 18.51 10.91 9.86
N GLY A 265 19.28 11.59 9.02
CA GLY A 265 20.71 11.37 8.79
C GLY A 265 21.60 12.50 9.32
N ALA A 266 22.92 12.35 9.13
CA ALA A 266 23.88 13.41 9.45
C ALA A 266 23.69 14.64 8.55
N ASN A 267 24.29 15.78 8.93
CA ASN A 267 24.29 17.03 8.15
C ASN A 267 22.89 17.58 7.78
N ASN A 268 21.90 17.38 8.65
CA ASN A 268 20.52 17.83 8.45
C ASN A 268 19.81 17.17 7.25
N SER A 269 20.23 15.95 6.88
CA SER A 269 19.59 15.13 5.84
C SER A 269 18.43 14.28 6.40
N SER A 270 17.41 14.04 5.58
CA SER A 270 16.27 13.17 5.96
C SER A 270 15.69 12.41 4.77
N VAL A 271 15.22 11.19 5.02
CA VAL A 271 14.36 10.42 4.11
C VAL A 271 13.02 10.21 4.79
N THR A 272 11.97 10.84 4.25
CA THR A 272 10.59 10.57 4.67
C THR A 272 10.00 9.51 3.78
N VAL A 273 9.76 8.33 4.35
CA VAL A 273 8.98 7.27 3.74
C VAL A 273 7.55 7.48 4.22
N LYS A 274 6.65 7.89 3.33
CA LYS A 274 5.22 7.87 3.66
C LYS A 274 4.82 6.43 3.88
N THR A 275 4.70 6.03 5.14
CA THR A 275 4.10 4.79 5.53
C THR A 275 3.11 5.13 6.63
N ASP A 276 1.85 5.11 6.27
CA ASP A 276 0.70 4.44 6.85
C ASP A 276 0.73 3.82 8.28
N LEU A 277 1.85 3.76 8.99
CA LEU A 277 1.97 3.28 10.37
C LEU A 277 3.10 4.03 11.13
N ILE A 278 2.71 4.83 12.13
CA ILE A 278 3.50 5.43 13.23
C ILE A 278 4.63 6.42 12.85
N ASP A 279 4.61 7.62 13.45
CA ASP A 279 5.76 8.54 13.50
C ASP A 279 6.91 7.94 14.35
N LEU A 280 7.80 7.16 13.71
CA LEU A 280 9.03 6.66 14.33
C LEU A 280 10.24 7.52 13.89
N LYS A 281 10.76 8.35 14.79
CA LYS A 281 12.05 9.05 14.58
C LYS A 281 13.19 8.20 15.13
N VAL A 282 13.97 7.56 14.25
CA VAL A 282 15.19 6.84 14.61
C VAL A 282 16.40 7.74 14.31
N ASN A 283 17.18 8.07 15.34
CA ASN A 283 18.41 8.85 15.18
C ASN A 283 19.58 7.91 14.84
N ALA A 284 19.97 7.87 13.56
CA ALA A 284 21.09 7.07 13.07
C ALA A 284 22.40 7.87 12.97
N SER A 285 22.48 9.11 13.50
CA SER A 285 23.69 9.94 13.42
C SER A 285 24.89 9.29 14.12
N GLY A 286 24.65 8.40 15.08
CA GLY A 286 25.69 7.60 15.74
C GLY A 286 26.30 6.49 14.87
N LEU A 287 25.77 6.24 13.67
CA LEU A 287 26.24 5.21 12.72
C LEU A 287 26.97 5.78 11.49
N GLY A 288 27.16 7.10 11.41
CA GLY A 288 27.97 7.74 10.36
C GLY A 288 27.36 7.75 8.94
N ILE A 289 26.05 7.54 8.80
CA ILE A 289 25.37 7.50 7.51
C ILE A 289 24.90 8.91 7.11
N ASP A 290 25.33 9.39 5.94
CA ASP A 290 24.90 10.64 5.29
C ASP A 290 24.13 10.30 4.01
N PHE A 291 22.90 10.80 3.88
CA PHE A 291 22.03 10.50 2.74
C PHE A 291 22.26 11.43 1.54
N GLY A 292 23.12 12.45 1.66
CA GLY A 292 23.48 13.32 0.53
C GLY A 292 22.39 14.31 0.08
N GLY A 293 21.32 14.48 0.86
CA GLY A 293 20.22 15.41 0.57
C GLY A 293 18.94 15.11 1.35
N ASN A 294 17.89 15.92 1.13
CA ASN A 294 16.54 15.70 1.66
C ASN A 294 15.66 15.09 0.56
N TYR A 295 15.14 13.89 0.81
CA TYR A 295 14.36 13.15 -0.18
C TYR A 295 12.95 12.84 0.37
N THR A 296 11.94 13.23 -0.40
CA THR A 296 10.53 12.88 -0.16
C THR A 296 10.09 11.96 -1.30
N LEU A 297 9.72 10.73 -0.98
CA LEU A 297 9.13 9.80 -1.95
C LEU A 297 7.63 9.77 -1.74
N SER A 298 6.86 10.06 -2.79
CA SER A 298 5.39 9.98 -2.77
C SER A 298 4.90 9.28 -4.03
N GLY A 299 4.03 8.28 -3.87
CA GLY A 299 3.42 7.53 -4.98
C GLY A 299 3.33 6.04 -4.66
N ASN A 300 2.45 5.33 -5.38
CA ASN A 300 2.18 3.90 -5.25
C ASN A 300 3.41 2.99 -5.48
N ASP A 301 4.52 3.55 -6.00
CA ASP A 301 5.73 2.82 -6.34
C ASP A 301 6.65 2.49 -5.14
N VAL A 302 6.33 2.97 -3.93
CA VAL A 302 7.15 2.73 -2.72
C VAL A 302 6.52 1.69 -1.77
N LEU A 303 5.24 1.37 -1.96
CA LEU A 303 4.46 0.60 -0.98
C LEU A 303 4.84 -0.89 -0.90
N GLN A 304 5.49 -1.46 -1.91
CA GLN A 304 5.78 -2.91 -1.94
C GLN A 304 7.12 -3.35 -1.34
N ALA A 305 8.01 -2.45 -0.89
CA ALA A 305 9.35 -2.86 -0.40
C ALA A 305 9.49 -2.91 1.13
N VAL A 306 8.55 -2.32 1.89
CA VAL A 306 8.68 -2.16 3.37
C VAL A 306 7.80 -3.15 4.17
N VAL A 307 6.82 -3.79 3.54
CA VAL A 307 5.80 -4.61 4.25
C VAL A 307 6.31 -5.99 4.68
N ASP A 308 7.51 -6.41 4.25
CA ASP A 308 8.01 -7.78 4.41
C ASP A 308 8.72 -8.08 5.76
N ILE A 309 8.38 -7.38 6.85
CA ILE A 309 8.93 -7.66 8.22
C ILE A 309 7.85 -8.01 9.26
N GLY A 310 6.56 -7.99 8.93
CA GLY A 310 5.53 -8.47 9.87
C GLY A 310 4.19 -8.67 9.19
N GLY A 311 3.93 -9.91 8.76
CA GLY A 311 2.72 -10.31 8.03
C GLY A 311 1.43 -10.18 8.84
N VAL A 312 0.89 -8.96 8.96
CA VAL A 312 -0.45 -8.72 9.54
C VAL A 312 -1.26 -7.64 8.80
N PHE A 313 -0.71 -6.89 7.83
CA PHE A 313 -1.43 -5.72 7.31
C PHE A 313 -1.25 -5.52 5.79
N ASP A 314 -2.13 -6.11 4.99
CA ASP A 314 -2.32 -5.71 3.59
C ASP A 314 -3.81 -5.79 3.20
N PRO A 315 -4.43 -4.66 2.78
CA PRO A 315 -5.74 -4.67 2.14
C PRO A 315 -5.66 -4.47 0.61
N THR A 316 -4.55 -4.82 -0.06
CA THR A 316 -4.49 -4.82 -1.54
C THR A 316 -3.80 -6.04 -2.13
N PRO A 317 -4.51 -6.96 -2.80
CA PRO A 317 -3.98 -8.31 -2.92
C PRO A 317 -3.45 -8.57 -4.34
N THR A 318 -2.69 -7.62 -4.86
CA THR A 318 -2.07 -7.73 -6.19
C THR A 318 -0.94 -8.77 -6.28
N LEU A 319 -0.55 -9.38 -5.15
CA LEU A 319 0.57 -10.32 -5.07
C LEU A 319 0.17 -11.80 -5.12
N ASP A 320 -0.98 -12.20 -4.56
CA ASP A 320 -1.40 -13.61 -4.59
C ASP A 320 -1.91 -14.05 -5.97
N ALA A 321 -2.51 -13.14 -6.74
CA ALA A 321 -2.82 -13.36 -8.16
C ALA A 321 -1.55 -13.48 -9.04
N PHE A 322 -0.47 -12.76 -8.69
CA PHE A 322 0.83 -12.86 -9.37
C PHE A 322 1.61 -14.11 -8.92
N GLY A 323 1.42 -14.55 -7.67
CA GLY A 323 1.90 -15.81 -7.12
C GLY A 323 1.22 -17.03 -7.74
N ALA A 324 -0.09 -17.00 -7.94
CA ALA A 324 -0.84 -18.03 -8.67
C ALA A 324 -0.41 -18.13 -10.14
N TYR A 325 -0.09 -16.99 -10.77
CA TYR A 325 0.48 -16.91 -12.13
C TYR A 325 1.90 -17.50 -12.23
N LEU A 326 2.72 -17.37 -11.18
CA LEU A 326 4.05 -17.99 -11.07
C LEU A 326 4.00 -19.48 -10.72
N SER A 327 3.07 -19.91 -9.85
CA SER A 327 2.86 -21.32 -9.49
C SER A 327 2.32 -22.16 -10.66
N ALA A 328 1.47 -21.56 -11.50
CA ALA A 328 1.07 -22.16 -12.79
C ALA A 328 2.24 -22.32 -13.77
N LYS A 329 3.34 -21.57 -13.58
CA LYS A 329 4.57 -21.64 -14.39
C LYS A 329 5.63 -22.58 -13.80
N SER A 330 5.52 -22.95 -12.52
CA SER A 330 6.44 -23.89 -11.83
C SER A 330 5.93 -25.33 -11.77
N GLY A 331 4.71 -25.61 -12.22
CA GLY A 331 4.24 -26.98 -12.47
C GLY A 331 3.81 -27.78 -11.25
N ASP A 332 3.36 -27.12 -10.17
CA ASP A 332 2.81 -27.82 -9.01
C ASP A 332 1.27 -27.87 -9.08
N TYR A 333 0.76 -29.03 -9.49
CA TYR A 333 -0.66 -29.30 -9.71
C TYR A 333 -1.17 -30.34 -8.71
N PHE A 334 -1.10 -30.14 -7.38
CA PHE A 334 -1.98 -30.91 -6.49
C PHE A 334 -2.14 -30.32 -5.07
N GLY A 335 -3.36 -29.86 -4.77
CA GLY A 335 -3.83 -29.44 -3.45
C GLY A 335 -5.27 -28.92 -3.53
N ALA A 336 -6.20 -29.77 -3.93
CA ALA A 336 -7.53 -29.41 -4.43
C ALA A 336 -8.69 -29.55 -3.42
N GLY A 337 -9.72 -28.72 -3.61
CA GLY A 337 -11.16 -29.00 -3.39
C GLY A 337 -11.94 -27.77 -2.93
N ALA A 338 -12.94 -27.18 -3.62
CA ALA A 338 -13.80 -27.53 -4.77
C ALA A 338 -14.45 -26.20 -5.30
N SER A 339 -14.96 -25.98 -6.53
CA SER A 339 -15.11 -26.75 -7.79
C SER A 339 -15.38 -25.79 -8.99
N VAL A 340 -14.55 -25.92 -10.02
CA VAL A 340 -14.75 -25.87 -11.49
C VAL A 340 -16.09 -25.39 -12.11
N MET A 341 -16.00 -24.36 -12.99
CA MET A 341 -16.56 -24.18 -14.35
C MET A 341 -16.58 -22.66 -14.68
N GLY A 342 -15.92 -22.05 -15.68
CA GLY A 342 -15.09 -22.53 -16.78
C GLY A 342 -14.55 -21.33 -17.61
N ALA A 343 -13.83 -21.67 -18.70
CA ALA A 343 -13.18 -20.83 -19.72
C ALA A 343 -11.69 -20.48 -19.48
N ALA A 344 -10.84 -21.41 -19.94
CA ALA A 344 -9.46 -21.18 -20.33
C ALA A 344 -9.37 -20.06 -21.39
N VAL A 345 -8.46 -19.10 -21.21
CA VAL A 345 -8.14 -18.05 -22.21
C VAL A 345 -6.61 -17.96 -22.37
N PRO A 346 -6.08 -17.99 -23.62
CA PRO A 346 -4.66 -18.21 -23.92
C PRO A 346 -3.80 -16.95 -23.70
N PHE A 347 -2.80 -17.03 -22.82
CA PHE A 347 -1.98 -15.89 -22.39
C PHE A 347 -0.59 -15.77 -23.07
N VAL A 348 -0.41 -16.29 -24.29
CA VAL A 348 0.95 -16.44 -24.88
C VAL A 348 1.30 -15.40 -25.96
N GLY A 349 0.37 -14.52 -26.38
CA GLY A 349 0.56 -13.70 -27.58
C GLY A 349 1.35 -12.40 -27.46
N ASP A 350 1.16 -11.60 -26.40
CA ASP A 350 1.49 -10.16 -26.46
C ASP A 350 2.59 -9.67 -25.50
N LEU A 351 3.20 -10.56 -24.71
CA LEU A 351 4.28 -10.22 -23.78
C LEU A 351 5.65 -9.95 -24.46
N ALA A 352 5.75 -10.07 -25.78
CA ALA A 352 7.00 -9.88 -26.51
C ALA A 352 7.39 -8.41 -26.76
N LYS A 353 6.59 -7.41 -26.32
CA LYS A 353 6.77 -6.00 -26.71
C LYS A 353 7.04 -4.98 -25.58
N THR A 354 7.40 -5.38 -24.36
CA THR A 354 7.57 -4.43 -23.24
C THR A 354 8.94 -4.48 -22.55
N GLY A 355 10.00 -4.15 -23.29
CA GLY A 355 11.38 -4.05 -22.75
C GLY A 355 11.66 -2.92 -21.74
N LYS A 356 10.66 -2.10 -21.38
CA LYS A 356 10.80 -1.03 -20.36
C LYS A 356 10.40 -1.49 -18.95
N ILE A 357 9.51 -2.49 -18.84
CA ILE A 357 9.00 -3.00 -17.55
C ILE A 357 10.10 -3.80 -16.81
N ALA A 358 10.91 -4.56 -17.54
CA ALA A 358 12.03 -5.32 -16.97
C ALA A 358 13.08 -4.43 -16.26
N LYS A 359 13.36 -3.23 -16.79
CA LYS A 359 14.35 -2.30 -16.19
C LYS A 359 13.88 -1.63 -14.89
N GLY A 360 12.57 -1.54 -14.65
CA GLY A 360 12.01 -1.05 -13.38
C GLY A 360 12.12 -2.10 -12.28
N ILE A 361 11.88 -3.36 -12.64
CA ILE A 361 11.94 -4.53 -11.74
C ILE A 361 13.37 -4.77 -11.22
N ASP A 362 14.39 -4.63 -12.06
CA ASP A 362 15.80 -4.81 -11.65
C ASP A 362 16.22 -3.80 -10.56
N LYS A 363 15.75 -2.54 -10.65
CA LYS A 363 16.08 -1.49 -9.67
C LYS A 363 15.41 -1.71 -8.31
N ILE A 364 14.20 -2.27 -8.31
CA ILE A 364 13.42 -2.56 -7.11
C ILE A 364 14.00 -3.80 -6.41
N SER A 365 14.42 -4.81 -7.18
CA SER A 365 15.16 -5.96 -6.65
C SER A 365 16.50 -5.55 -6.01
N ASP A 366 17.25 -4.64 -6.64
CA ASP A 366 18.51 -4.11 -6.10
C ASP A 366 18.30 -3.38 -4.76
N ALA A 367 17.18 -2.67 -4.60
CA ALA A 367 16.81 -1.94 -3.39
C ALA A 367 16.32 -2.87 -2.27
N ILE A 368 15.47 -3.87 -2.56
CA ILE A 368 14.97 -4.85 -1.58
C ILE A 368 16.09 -5.77 -1.06
N GLU A 369 17.03 -6.10 -1.94
CA GLU A 369 18.18 -6.93 -1.60
C GLU A 369 19.30 -6.09 -0.92
N SER A 370 19.05 -4.80 -0.66
CA SER A 370 19.88 -3.94 0.20
C SER A 370 19.33 -3.80 1.64
N THR A 371 18.03 -4.09 1.84
CA THR A 371 17.33 -4.03 3.15
C THR A 371 17.32 -5.35 3.91
N LYS A 372 17.45 -6.51 3.24
CA LYS A 372 17.70 -7.80 3.90
C LYS A 372 19.15 -7.88 4.37
N SER A 373 19.46 -7.44 5.59
CA SER A 373 20.74 -7.59 6.32
C SER A 373 21.92 -8.00 5.44
N ALA A 374 22.24 -7.18 4.43
CA ALA A 374 23.15 -7.60 3.38
C ALA A 374 24.51 -7.81 4.02
N LEU A 375 25.14 -8.96 3.77
CA LEU A 375 26.55 -9.16 4.07
C LEU A 375 27.35 -7.93 3.61
N LYS A 376 27.92 -7.17 4.55
CA LYS A 376 28.79 -6.03 4.26
C LYS A 376 30.23 -6.49 4.37
N ILE A 377 30.99 -6.25 3.31
CA ILE A 377 32.45 -6.38 3.35
C ILE A 377 33.00 -5.03 3.78
N ASP A 378 33.50 -4.99 5.01
CA ASP A 378 34.32 -3.88 5.51
C ASP A 378 35.74 -4.41 5.76
N ILE A 379 36.73 -3.69 5.24
CA ILE A 379 38.14 -4.09 5.29
C ILE A 379 38.88 -2.95 5.96
N ASP A 380 39.55 -3.22 7.07
CA ASP A 380 40.44 -2.26 7.74
C ASP A 380 41.55 -1.79 6.79
N ASP A 381 41.98 -0.54 6.92
CA ASP A 381 43.02 0.03 6.04
C ASP A 381 44.33 -0.78 6.07
N ALA A 382 44.68 -1.39 7.21
CA ALA A 382 45.85 -2.28 7.34
C ALA A 382 45.74 -3.56 6.51
N ASN A 383 44.53 -3.94 6.09
CA ASN A 383 44.21 -5.14 5.32
C ASN A 383 43.86 -4.83 3.85
N LYS A 384 44.01 -3.57 3.42
CA LYS A 384 43.87 -3.15 2.01
C LYS A 384 45.22 -3.20 1.29
N ILE A 385 45.19 -3.50 0.00
CA ILE A 385 46.33 -3.36 -0.88
C ILE A 385 46.52 -1.88 -1.22
N ASN A 386 47.79 -1.41 -1.16
CA ASN A 386 48.15 -0.07 -1.58
C ASN A 386 47.66 0.20 -3.02
N ARG A 387 46.79 1.20 -3.17
CA ARG A 387 46.14 1.57 -4.44
C ARG A 387 47.14 1.96 -5.53
N GLU A 388 48.34 2.43 -5.17
CA GLU A 388 49.40 2.75 -6.13
C GLU A 388 49.91 1.52 -6.90
N LEU A 389 49.75 0.32 -6.34
CA LEU A 389 50.15 -0.96 -6.96
C LEU A 389 49.08 -1.50 -7.93
N LEU A 390 47.94 -0.81 -8.05
CA LEU A 390 46.76 -1.31 -8.73
C LEU A 390 46.41 -0.47 -9.97
N ASN A 391 45.96 -1.17 -11.00
CA ASN A 391 45.23 -0.60 -12.13
C ASN A 391 43.75 -0.45 -11.72
N PRO A 392 43.12 0.72 -11.97
CA PRO A 392 41.69 0.90 -11.72
C PRO A 392 40.83 -0.14 -12.46
N PRO A 393 39.66 -0.51 -11.91
CA PRO A 393 38.81 -1.53 -12.52
C PRO A 393 38.24 -1.06 -13.88
N LYS A 394 38.27 -1.96 -14.87
CA LYS A 394 37.75 -1.69 -16.23
C LYS A 394 36.24 -1.44 -16.28
N LYS A 395 35.49 -1.93 -15.28
CA LYS A 395 34.05 -1.72 -15.11
C LYS A 395 33.75 -1.43 -13.65
N HIS A 396 32.83 -0.49 -13.41
CA HIS A 396 32.39 -0.13 -12.06
C HIS A 396 31.81 -1.34 -11.33
N GLY A 397 32.33 -1.64 -10.12
CA GLY A 397 31.97 -2.81 -9.33
C GLY A 397 32.80 -4.07 -9.59
N ASN A 398 33.77 -4.02 -10.50
CA ASN A 398 34.79 -5.07 -10.62
C ASN A 398 35.98 -4.80 -9.70
N ALA A 399 36.73 -5.84 -9.35
CA ALA A 399 38.00 -5.69 -8.66
C ALA A 399 39.03 -4.96 -9.53
N PRO A 400 39.89 -4.12 -8.94
CA PRO A 400 41.09 -3.62 -9.61
C PRO A 400 42.05 -4.78 -9.90
N THR A 401 43.03 -4.55 -10.79
CA THR A 401 44.08 -5.54 -11.09
C THR A 401 45.44 -5.06 -10.61
N PHE A 402 46.34 -5.96 -10.26
CA PHE A 402 47.70 -5.61 -9.91
C PHE A 402 48.48 -5.15 -11.14
N LYS A 403 49.27 -4.08 -11.00
CA LYS A 403 50.13 -3.57 -12.09
C LYS A 403 51.23 -4.56 -12.51
N LYS A 404 51.64 -5.46 -11.62
CA LYS A 404 52.75 -6.40 -11.85
C LYS A 404 52.40 -7.52 -12.84
N ASP A 405 51.14 -7.95 -12.89
CA ASP A 405 50.73 -9.15 -13.64
C ASP A 405 49.28 -9.13 -14.15
N ASP A 406 48.59 -8.00 -14.00
CA ASP A 406 47.19 -7.79 -14.40
C ASP A 406 46.18 -8.77 -13.77
N THR A 407 46.56 -9.45 -12.68
CA THR A 407 45.64 -10.33 -11.97
C THR A 407 44.67 -9.52 -11.08
N PRO A 408 43.40 -9.94 -10.93
CA PRO A 408 42.46 -9.24 -10.05
C PRO A 408 42.82 -9.35 -8.56
N VAL A 409 42.54 -8.29 -7.81
CA VAL A 409 42.59 -8.34 -6.34
C VAL A 409 41.49 -9.27 -5.83
N GLU A 410 41.86 -10.24 -4.99
CA GLU A 410 40.91 -11.13 -4.33
C GLU A 410 40.55 -10.60 -2.94
N ILE A 411 39.30 -10.82 -2.51
CA ILE A 411 38.87 -10.58 -1.13
C ILE A 411 38.84 -11.93 -0.41
N HIS A 412 39.77 -12.10 0.52
CA HIS A 412 39.80 -13.22 1.45
C HIS A 412 38.79 -12.97 2.57
N HIS A 413 38.10 -14.05 2.97
CA HIS A 413 37.13 -14.05 4.06
C HIS A 413 37.60 -15.05 5.12
N GLU A 414 38.08 -14.54 6.24
CA GLU A 414 38.71 -15.36 7.27
C GLU A 414 37.67 -16.06 8.15
N GLY A 415 37.85 -17.38 8.37
CA GLY A 415 37.04 -18.14 9.33
C GLY A 415 35.62 -18.50 8.88
N GLN A 416 35.18 -18.10 7.67
CA GLN A 416 33.88 -18.45 7.08
C GLN A 416 32.64 -18.05 7.91
N LYS A 417 32.74 -17.00 8.73
CA LYS A 417 31.64 -16.46 9.55
C LYS A 417 30.98 -15.28 8.87
N ARG A 418 29.68 -15.06 9.05
CA ARG A 418 28.96 -13.96 8.37
C ARG A 418 29.60 -12.56 8.55
N GLU A 419 30.23 -12.28 9.67
CA GLU A 419 30.84 -10.96 9.94
C GLU A 419 32.38 -11.01 9.97
N GLY A 420 32.97 -12.13 9.53
CA GLY A 420 34.40 -12.41 9.71
C GLY A 420 35.31 -11.42 9.00
N PRO A 421 36.53 -11.16 9.51
CA PRO A 421 37.38 -10.12 8.95
C PRO A 421 37.72 -10.45 7.48
N PHE A 422 37.68 -9.40 6.66
CA PHE A 422 37.94 -9.47 5.23
C PHE A 422 39.30 -8.84 4.93
N LYS A 423 40.01 -9.38 3.93
CA LYS A 423 41.34 -8.87 3.52
C LYS A 423 41.50 -8.87 2.01
N GLU A 424 42.10 -7.82 1.46
CA GLU A 424 42.50 -7.80 0.06
C GLU A 424 43.85 -8.51 -0.12
N MET A 425 43.94 -9.41 -1.10
CA MET A 425 45.13 -10.22 -1.33
C MET A 425 45.36 -10.48 -2.81
N HIS A 426 46.63 -10.73 -3.17
CA HIS A 426 46.97 -11.34 -4.45
C HIS A 426 46.58 -12.83 -4.44
N TRP A 427 46.25 -13.40 -5.59
CA TRP A 427 45.80 -14.80 -5.67
C TRP A 427 46.87 -15.79 -5.16
N GLU A 428 48.17 -15.49 -5.37
CA GLU A 428 49.27 -16.29 -4.84
C GLU A 428 49.35 -16.23 -3.31
N ASP A 429 49.07 -15.07 -2.72
CA ASP A 429 49.07 -14.90 -1.26
C ASP A 429 47.82 -15.52 -0.62
N HIS A 430 46.73 -15.63 -1.39
CA HIS A 430 45.48 -16.22 -0.92
C HIS A 430 45.48 -17.76 -1.05
N ARG A 431 45.81 -18.28 -2.24
CA ARG A 431 45.70 -19.71 -2.59
C ARG A 431 46.91 -20.29 -3.29
N GLY A 432 48.03 -19.57 -3.35
CA GLY A 432 49.28 -20.08 -3.87
C GLY A 432 49.84 -21.24 -3.03
N LYS A 433 50.91 -21.86 -3.51
CA LYS A 433 51.52 -23.06 -2.92
C LYS A 433 51.89 -22.80 -1.44
N GLY A 434 51.23 -23.50 -0.52
CA GLY A 434 51.42 -23.37 0.93
C GLY A 434 50.49 -22.36 1.62
N ASN A 435 50.05 -21.31 0.92
CA ASN A 435 49.21 -20.25 1.47
C ASN A 435 47.73 -20.66 1.59
N ASP A 436 47.25 -21.50 0.66
CA ASP A 436 45.88 -22.00 0.67
C ASP A 436 45.51 -22.75 1.97
N ALA A 437 46.45 -23.55 2.51
CA ALA A 437 46.25 -24.27 3.78
C ALA A 437 46.36 -23.35 5.01
N LEU A 438 47.16 -22.29 4.92
CA LEU A 438 47.33 -21.30 5.99
C LEU A 438 46.10 -20.39 6.13
N ASN A 439 45.59 -19.88 5.02
CA ASN A 439 44.45 -18.96 5.00
C ASN A 439 43.10 -19.66 5.17
N HIS A 440 43.02 -20.96 4.86
CA HIS A 440 41.79 -21.75 4.98
C HIS A 440 41.97 -22.93 5.94
N PRO A 441 42.21 -22.71 7.25
CA PRO A 441 42.41 -23.80 8.21
C PRO A 441 41.13 -24.61 8.49
N ASN A 442 39.96 -24.10 8.08
CA ASN A 442 38.63 -24.68 8.32
C ASN A 442 37.93 -25.19 7.04
N LYS A 443 38.65 -25.60 5.98
CA LYS A 443 38.02 -26.04 4.70
C LYS A 443 36.95 -27.12 4.81
N ASN A 444 36.98 -27.90 5.88
CA ASN A 444 36.05 -29.01 6.11
C ASN A 444 34.73 -28.58 6.80
N LYS A 445 34.54 -27.30 7.08
CA LYS A 445 33.29 -26.76 7.65
C LYS A 445 32.44 -26.10 6.54
N PRO A 446 31.10 -26.21 6.59
CA PRO A 446 30.23 -25.50 5.65
C PRO A 446 30.33 -23.98 5.86
N SER A 447 30.42 -23.24 4.75
CA SER A 447 30.39 -21.77 4.76
C SER A 447 29.09 -21.27 5.39
N GLN A 448 29.19 -20.34 6.34
CA GLN A 448 28.02 -19.68 6.94
C GLN A 448 27.50 -18.51 6.10
N VAL A 449 28.06 -18.31 4.91
CA VAL A 449 27.73 -17.23 3.98
C VAL A 449 27.30 -17.81 2.65
N ASP A 450 26.16 -17.34 2.13
CA ASP A 450 25.70 -17.66 0.78
C ASP A 450 26.64 -17.06 -0.26
N ARG A 451 27.00 -17.86 -1.27
CA ARG A 451 28.01 -17.47 -2.27
C ARG A 451 27.52 -16.33 -3.18
N LYS A 452 26.23 -16.29 -3.50
CA LYS A 452 25.65 -15.20 -4.30
C LYS A 452 25.60 -13.91 -3.49
N GLU A 453 25.27 -14.01 -2.21
CA GLU A 453 25.31 -12.88 -1.26
C GLU A 453 26.74 -12.31 -1.14
N PHE A 454 27.76 -13.17 -1.01
CA PHE A 454 29.17 -12.74 -0.97
C PHE A 454 29.63 -12.10 -2.29
N ASP A 455 29.24 -12.66 -3.44
CA ASP A 455 29.58 -12.07 -4.73
C ASP A 455 28.93 -10.71 -4.95
N LYS A 456 27.72 -10.48 -4.42
CA LYS A 456 27.07 -9.16 -4.40
C LYS A 456 27.82 -8.19 -3.49
N ALA A 457 28.16 -8.61 -2.27
CA ALA A 457 28.90 -7.81 -1.31
C ALA A 457 30.25 -7.33 -1.86
N LYS A 458 30.99 -8.20 -2.56
CA LYS A 458 32.25 -7.83 -3.23
C LYS A 458 32.05 -6.76 -4.30
N ARG A 459 30.98 -6.85 -5.10
CA ARG A 459 30.69 -5.83 -6.12
C ARG A 459 30.42 -4.47 -5.47
N GLU A 460 29.60 -4.43 -4.42
CA GLU A 460 29.31 -3.19 -3.71
C GLU A 460 30.55 -2.60 -3.03
N TYR A 461 31.38 -3.43 -2.41
CA TYR A 461 32.68 -3.01 -1.86
C TYR A 461 33.53 -2.29 -2.92
N TRP A 462 33.70 -2.90 -4.11
CA TRP A 462 34.51 -2.29 -5.16
C TRP A 462 33.89 -1.02 -5.76
N LYS A 463 32.56 -0.90 -5.80
CA LYS A 463 31.89 0.36 -6.18
C LYS A 463 32.22 1.49 -5.20
N GLN A 464 32.29 1.19 -3.90
CA GLN A 464 32.64 2.17 -2.87
C GLN A 464 34.12 2.57 -2.93
N GLN A 465 35.02 1.62 -3.17
CA GLN A 465 36.46 1.91 -3.28
C GLN A 465 36.82 2.69 -4.58
N TYR A 466 36.04 2.53 -5.64
CA TYR A 466 36.23 3.18 -6.93
C TYR A 466 34.93 3.83 -7.43
N PRO A 467 34.48 4.95 -6.83
CA PRO A 467 33.24 5.62 -7.20
C PRO A 467 33.31 6.17 -8.63
N LYS A 468 32.18 6.22 -9.34
CA LYS A 468 32.10 6.92 -10.63
C LYS A 468 32.38 8.41 -10.42
N LYS A 469 33.32 8.95 -11.18
CA LYS A 469 33.55 10.39 -11.29
C LYS A 469 32.46 11.08 -12.08
#